data_AF-A0AAP9MHX6-F1
#
_entry.id   AF-A0AAP9MHX6-F1
#
_cell.length_a   1.000
_cell.length_b   1.000
_cell.length_c   1.000
_cell.angle_alpha   90.00
_cell.angle_beta   90.00
_cell.angle_gamma   90.00
#
_symmetry.space_group_name_H-M   'P 1'
#
loop_
_entity.id
_entity.type
_entity.pdbx_description
1 polymer ?
#
loop_
_entity_poly.entity_id
_entity_poly.type
_entity_poly.pdbx_seq_one_letter_code
_entity_poly.pdbx_strand_id
1 'polypeptide(L)' 'MSWDILILDTDFHKIYSIDDEHQINNPKKIIIGSNVWIGCRSLILKGVELKNNTIVAAASVISHSNTEENSIINS' A
#
# COMPACT_ATOMS: atom_id res chain seq x y z
N MET A 1 4.44 -5.94 12.50
CA MET A 1 5.05 -6.02 11.15
C MET A 1 6.17 -7.05 11.19
N SER A 2 6.35 -7.83 10.12
CA SER A 2 7.44 -8.82 9.97
C SER A 2 8.76 -8.17 9.49
N TRP A 3 9.67 -8.94 8.89
CA TRP A 3 10.95 -8.46 8.33
C TRP A 3 10.88 -8.21 6.81
N ASP A 4 11.80 -7.37 6.31
CA ASP A 4 11.98 -7.07 4.88
C ASP A 4 10.70 -6.53 4.22
N ILE A 5 10.07 -5.53 4.84
CA ILE A 5 8.86 -4.88 4.33
C ILE A 5 9.24 -3.53 3.74
N LEU A 6 8.68 -3.21 2.57
CA LEU A 6 8.77 -1.88 1.97
C LEU A 6 7.42 -1.17 2.03
N ILE A 7 7.41 0.08 2.47
CA ILE A 7 6.23 0.94 2.53
C ILE A 7 6.60 2.25 1.83
N LEU A 8 5.99 2.51 0.67
CA LEU A 8 6.39 3.62 -0.20
C LEU A 8 5.17 4.50 -0.53
N ASP A 9 5.11 5.69 0.06
CA ASP A 9 4.06 6.69 -0.18
C ASP A 9 4.29 7.53 -1.46
N THR A 10 5.36 7.23 -2.20
CA THR A 10 5.79 7.91 -3.42
C THR A 10 6.41 6.93 -4.43
N ASP A 11 6.40 7.30 -5.71
CA ASP A 11 7.10 6.58 -6.78
C ASP A 11 8.53 7.11 -7.02
N PHE A 12 8.96 8.12 -6.28
CA PHE A 12 10.22 8.88 -6.43
C PHE A 12 10.39 9.66 -7.74
N HIS A 13 9.80 9.19 -8.83
CA HIS A 13 9.80 9.86 -10.13
C HIS A 13 8.41 10.36 -10.51
N LYS A 14 8.34 11.55 -11.08
CA LYS A 14 7.07 12.15 -11.54
C LYS A 14 6.71 11.59 -12.91
N ILE A 15 5.45 11.22 -13.08
CA ILE A 15 4.85 10.82 -14.34
C ILE A 15 3.81 11.87 -14.72
N TYR A 16 3.86 12.34 -15.95
CA TYR A 16 2.96 13.36 -16.48
C TYR A 16 2.03 12.76 -17.53
N SER A 17 0.78 13.20 -17.53
CA SER A 17 -0.20 12.91 -18.58
C SER A 17 0.29 13.48 -19.92
N ILE A 18 0.02 12.75 -21.01
CA ILE A 18 0.39 13.17 -22.37
C ILE A 18 -0.58 14.24 -22.87
N ASP A 19 -1.85 14.22 -22.42
CA ASP A 19 -2.91 15.04 -22.99
C ASP A 19 -2.90 16.49 -22.47
N ASP A 20 -2.52 16.69 -21.21
CA ASP A 20 -2.66 17.96 -20.48
C ASP A 20 -1.49 18.24 -19.52
N GLU A 21 -0.38 17.48 -19.63
CA GLU A 21 0.90 17.69 -18.93
C GLU A 21 0.83 17.78 -17.40
N HIS A 22 -0.25 17.32 -16.77
CA HIS A 22 -0.33 17.30 -15.30
C HIS A 22 0.30 16.03 -14.72
N GLN A 23 0.87 16.13 -13.51
CA GLN A 23 1.44 14.98 -12.81
C GLN A 23 0.33 14.01 -12.36
N ILE A 24 0.39 12.75 -12.78
CA ILE A 24 -0.65 11.74 -12.50
C ILE A 24 -0.35 10.84 -11.29
N ASN A 25 0.89 10.87 -10.79
CA ASN A 25 1.36 9.96 -9.74
C ASN A 25 1.84 10.70 -8.48
N ASN A 26 1.13 11.76 -8.09
CA ASN A 26 1.42 12.48 -6.84
C ASN A 26 1.52 11.50 -5.66
N PRO A 27 2.44 11.73 -4.70
CA PRO A 27 2.51 10.95 -3.47
C PRO A 27 1.16 10.88 -2.77
N LYS A 28 0.87 9.74 -2.13
CA LYS A 28 -0.40 9.51 -1.42
C LYS A 28 -0.13 8.84 -0.08
N LYS A 29 -0.73 9.39 0.98
CA LYS A 29 -0.63 8.86 2.35
C LYS A 29 -0.99 7.38 2.37
N ILE A 30 -0.21 6.61 3.13
CA ILE A 30 -0.55 5.23 3.51
C ILE A 30 -1.11 5.25 4.92
N ILE A 31 -2.22 4.54 5.14
CA ILE A 31 -2.88 4.43 6.43
C ILE A 31 -2.84 2.96 6.84
N ILE A 32 -2.29 2.68 8.02
CA ILE A 32 -2.28 1.34 8.59
C ILE A 32 -3.18 1.39 9.83
N GLY A 33 -4.25 0.59 9.81
CA GLY A 33 -5.18 0.45 10.91
C GLY A 33 -4.56 -0.20 12.14
N SER A 34 -5.36 -0.30 13.19
CA SER A 34 -4.96 -0.95 14.44
C SER A 34 -4.88 -2.47 14.26
N ASN A 35 -3.91 -3.09 14.94
CA ASN A 35 -3.73 -4.55 14.97
C ASN A 35 -3.57 -5.19 13.57
N VAL A 36 -2.85 -4.52 12.67
CA VAL A 36 -2.51 -5.05 11.34
C VAL A 36 -1.21 -5.85 11.41
N TRP A 37 -1.20 -7.05 10.82
CA TRP A 37 0.01 -7.84 10.63
C TRP A 37 0.42 -7.89 9.16
N ILE A 38 1.58 -7.32 8.85
CA ILE A 38 2.17 -7.39 7.50
C ILE A 38 3.22 -8.51 7.46
N GLY A 39 3.01 -9.50 6.58
CA GLY A 39 3.93 -10.59 6.30
C GLY A 39 5.27 -10.13 5.72
N CYS A 40 6.28 -11.00 5.76
CA CYS A 40 7.63 -10.64 5.30
C CYS A 40 7.68 -10.46 3.77
N ARG A 41 8.62 -9.63 3.29
CA ARG A 41 8.80 -9.33 1.85
C ARG A 41 7.61 -8.68 1.17
N SER A 42 6.69 -8.11 1.93
CA SER A 42 5.54 -7.40 1.37
C SER A 42 5.87 -5.95 1.03
N LEU A 43 5.26 -5.45 -0.05
CA LEU A 43 5.37 -4.09 -0.54
C LEU A 43 4.01 -3.41 -0.41
N ILE A 44 3.94 -2.30 0.33
CA ILE A 44 2.74 -1.47 0.47
C ILE A 44 2.96 -0.16 -0.30
N LEU A 45 2.13 0.09 -1.31
CA LEU A 45 2.26 1.26 -2.20
C LEU A 45 1.39 2.43 -1.77
N LYS A 46 1.71 3.60 -2.32
CA LYS A 46 1.08 4.89 -2.02
C LYS A 46 -0.44 4.84 -2.17
N GLY A 47 -1.13 5.45 -1.21
CA GLY A 47 -2.59 5.56 -1.21
C GLY A 47 -3.33 4.35 -0.64
N VAL A 48 -2.63 3.31 -0.19
CA VAL A 48 -3.24 2.16 0.48
C VAL A 48 -3.70 2.53 1.89
N GLU A 49 -4.90 2.11 2.23
CA GLU A 49 -5.44 2.06 3.58
C GLU A 49 -5.69 0.60 3.97
N LEU A 50 -4.99 0.11 4.99
CA LEU A 50 -5.23 -1.19 5.60
C LEU A 50 -6.19 -1.03 6.78
N LYS A 51 -7.33 -1.72 6.74
CA LYS A 51 -8.33 -1.68 7.83
C LYS A 51 -7.85 -2.40 9.09
N ASN A 52 -8.57 -2.20 10.18
CA ASN A 52 -8.23 -2.81 11.47
C ASN A 52 -8.27 -4.35 11.37
N ASN A 53 -7.42 -5.01 12.15
CA ASN A 53 -7.33 -6.48 12.21
C ASN A 53 -7.05 -7.15 10.84
N THR A 54 -6.36 -6.46 9.93
CA THR A 54 -5.96 -7.03 8.63
C THR A 54 -4.64 -7.79 8.72
N ILE A 55 -4.57 -8.95 8.07
CA ILE A 55 -3.32 -9.68 7.83
C ILE A 55 -2.97 -9.56 6.35
N VAL A 56 -1.78 -9.03 6.04
CA VAL A 56 -1.21 -9.06 4.68
C VAL A 56 -0.34 -10.31 4.57
N ALA A 57 -0.62 -11.17 3.60
CA ALA A 57 0.18 -12.36 3.35
C ALA A 57 1.63 -12.00 3.01
N ALA A 58 2.57 -12.92 3.26
CA ALA A 58 3.97 -12.71 2.92
C ALA A 58 4.14 -12.54 1.40
N ALA A 59 5.16 -11.77 0.98
CA ALA A 59 5.51 -11.51 -0.41
C ALA A 59 4.36 -10.91 -1.26
N SER A 60 3.48 -10.13 -0.64
CA SER A 60 2.34 -9.46 -1.32
C SER A 60 2.70 -8.02 -1.74
N VAL A 61 2.18 -7.57 -2.90
CA VAL A 61 2.28 -6.18 -3.40
C VAL A 61 0.93 -5.46 -3.29
N ILE A 62 0.69 -4.85 -2.14
CA ILE A 62 -0.56 -4.16 -1.86
C ILE A 62 -0.54 -2.79 -2.55
N SER A 63 -1.33 -2.70 -3.62
CA SER A 63 -1.53 -1.49 -4.43
C SER A 63 -2.90 -0.83 -4.23
N HIS A 64 -3.81 -1.50 -3.52
CA HIS A 64 -5.18 -1.06 -3.27
C HIS A 64 -5.58 -1.33 -1.82
N SER A 65 -6.40 -0.45 -1.26
CA SER A 65 -6.96 -0.60 0.08
C SER A 65 -7.92 -1.78 0.16
N ASN A 66 -7.97 -2.45 1.31
CA ASN A 66 -9.07 -3.37 1.61
C ASN A 66 -10.30 -2.62 2.12
N THR A 67 -11.47 -3.21 1.92
CA THR A 67 -12.76 -2.60 2.30
C THR A 67 -13.27 -3.08 3.66
N GLU A 68 -12.82 -4.24 4.13
CA GLU A 68 -13.33 -4.91 5.33
C GLU A 68 -12.25 -5.07 6.41
N GLU A 69 -12.66 -4.94 7.67
CA GLU A 69 -11.85 -5.32 8.83
C GLU A 69 -11.82 -6.84 9.02
N ASN A 70 -10.91 -7.35 9.87
CA ASN A 70 -10.81 -8.78 10.21
C ASN A 70 -10.54 -9.69 8.98
N SER A 71 -9.77 -9.16 8.03
CA SER A 71 -9.54 -9.82 6.74
C SER A 71 -8.10 -10.30 6.61
N ILE A 72 -7.91 -11.35 5.79
CA ILE A 72 -6.60 -11.72 5.25
C ILE A 72 -6.59 -11.31 3.78
N ILE A 73 -5.57 -10.55 3.37
CA ILE A 73 -5.42 -10.10 1.99
C ILE A 73 -4.08 -10.56 1.40
N ASN A 74 -4.10 -10.86 0.10
CA ASN A 74 -2.93 -11.21 -0.69
C ASN A 74 -3.09 -10.63 -2.10
N SER A 75 -2.33 -9.59 -2.39
CA SER A 75 -2.13 -9.03 -3.74
C SER A 75 -0.82 -8.28 -3.72
#